data_AF-A0A3B9BLN0-F1
#
_entry.id   AF-A0A3B9BLN0-F1
#
_cell.length_a   1.000
_cell.length_b   1.000
_cell.length_c   1.000
_cell.angle_alpha   90.00
_cell.angle_beta   90.00
_cell.angle_gamma   90.00
#
_symmetry.space_group_name_H-M   'P 1'
#
loop_
_entity.id
_entity.type
_entity.pdbx_description
1 polymer ?
#
loop_
_entity_poly.entity_id
_entity_poly.type
_entity_poly.pdbx_seq_one_letter_code
_entity_poly.pdbx_strand_id
1 'polypeptide(L)'
;ASHGVSISHRSHGSTGQCQDPGRVFKGKKMAGHMGAARVTTQNLEIVATDVERGLLLVKGAVPGSKGGWVLVRDAVKKAVPEDAPFPASLHVANDVGGADAAADVAPAEIVADQTAEQAAEEKGQDA
;
A
#
# COMPACT_ATOMS: atom_id res chain seq x y z
N ALA A 1 -29.95 -9.98 -3.91
CA ALA A 1 -30.28 -9.52 -2.54
C ALA A 1 -31.79 -9.34 -2.34
N SER A 2 -32.57 -9.08 -3.39
CA SER A 2 -33.97 -8.65 -3.28
C SER A 2 -35.02 -9.75 -3.47
N HIS A 3 -34.72 -10.89 -4.10
CA HIS A 3 -35.70 -11.98 -4.26
C HIS A 3 -35.29 -13.21 -3.45
N GLY A 4 -35.77 -13.27 -2.20
CA GLY A 4 -35.80 -14.50 -1.40
C GLY A 4 -34.49 -14.96 -0.75
N VAL A 5 -33.45 -14.12 -0.74
CA VAL A 5 -32.20 -14.42 -0.01
C VAL A 5 -32.37 -14.03 1.45
N SER A 6 -32.31 -14.99 2.38
CA SER A 6 -32.48 -14.73 3.81
C SER A 6 -31.17 -14.41 4.55
N ILE A 7 -30.08 -15.19 4.33
CA ILE A 7 -28.83 -15.10 5.13
C ILE A 7 -27.54 -15.22 4.28
N SER A 8 -27.62 -15.56 2.99
CA SER A 8 -26.45 -16.00 2.19
C SER A 8 -25.75 -14.91 1.36
N HIS A 9 -25.98 -13.62 1.61
CA HIS A 9 -25.46 -12.51 0.79
C HIS A 9 -23.93 -12.49 0.57
N ARG A 10 -23.16 -13.05 1.51
CA ARG A 10 -21.69 -13.14 1.47
C ARG A 10 -21.18 -14.56 1.71
N SER A 11 -22.06 -15.56 1.70
CA SER A 11 -21.67 -16.94 1.96
C SER A 11 -20.92 -17.56 0.78
N HIS A 12 -19.97 -18.45 1.06
CA HIS A 12 -19.18 -19.14 0.03
C HIS A 12 -19.99 -20.20 -0.74
N GLY A 13 -21.19 -20.56 -0.26
CA GLY A 13 -22.00 -21.63 -0.84
C GLY A 13 -21.41 -23.02 -0.61
N SER A 14 -21.70 -23.96 -1.51
CA SER A 14 -21.26 -25.35 -1.36
C SER A 14 -19.74 -25.51 -1.50
N THR A 15 -19.14 -26.25 -0.56
CA THR A 15 -17.69 -26.46 -0.51
C THR A 15 -17.27 -27.83 -1.10
N GLY A 16 -18.17 -28.81 -1.18
CA GLY A 16 -17.87 -30.18 -1.60
C GLY A 16 -19.05 -30.90 -2.30
N GLN A 17 -18.83 -32.17 -2.65
CA GLN A 17 -19.83 -33.07 -3.23
C GLN A 17 -20.40 -34.01 -2.15
N CYS A 18 -21.52 -34.69 -2.44
CA CYS A 18 -22.16 -35.62 -1.49
C CYS A 18 -21.40 -36.95 -1.32
N GLN A 19 -21.50 -37.87 -2.28
CA GLN A 19 -21.11 -39.27 -2.07
C GLN A 19 -19.63 -39.54 -2.38
N ASP A 20 -19.17 -39.16 -3.57
CA ASP A 20 -17.75 -39.26 -3.94
C ASP A 20 -17.26 -37.88 -4.34
N PRO A 21 -16.19 -37.32 -3.73
CA PRO A 21 -15.24 -37.85 -2.74
C PRO A 21 -15.59 -37.59 -1.25
N GLY A 22 -16.81 -37.17 -0.92
CA GLY A 22 -17.28 -36.98 0.48
C GLY A 22 -16.48 -36.01 1.36
N ARG A 23 -15.59 -35.20 0.76
CA ARG A 23 -14.69 -34.28 1.47
C ARG A 23 -14.43 -33.01 0.67
N VAL A 24 -13.95 -31.99 1.35
CA VAL A 24 -13.43 -30.77 0.70
C VAL A 24 -12.01 -31.03 0.20
N PHE A 25 -11.73 -30.64 -1.05
CA PHE A 25 -10.39 -30.76 -1.63
C PHE A 25 -9.40 -29.80 -0.95
N LYS A 26 -8.15 -30.25 -0.76
CA LYS A 26 -7.06 -29.41 -0.28
C LYS A 26 -6.82 -28.26 -1.27
N GLY A 27 -6.56 -27.05 -0.77
CA GLY A 27 -6.38 -25.86 -1.59
C GLY A 27 -7.68 -25.22 -2.10
N LYS A 28 -8.86 -25.72 -1.68
CA LYS A 28 -10.13 -25.02 -1.90
C LYS A 28 -10.03 -23.61 -1.29
N LYS A 29 -10.36 -22.59 -2.07
CA LYS A 29 -10.40 -21.19 -1.61
C LYS A 29 -11.46 -21.05 -0.51
N MET A 30 -11.02 -20.64 0.67
CA MET A 30 -11.84 -20.38 1.85
C MET A 30 -11.38 -19.07 2.48
N ALA A 31 -12.17 -18.53 3.41
CA ALA A 31 -11.75 -17.39 4.21
C ALA A 31 -10.45 -17.71 4.96
N GLY A 32 -9.58 -16.73 5.11
CA GLY A 32 -8.29 -16.88 5.75
C GLY A 32 -7.57 -15.54 5.90
N HIS A 33 -6.35 -15.59 6.43
CA HIS A 33 -5.50 -14.42 6.55
C HIS A 33 -5.12 -13.89 5.15
N MET A 34 -5.49 -12.65 4.86
CA MET A 34 -5.14 -11.97 3.63
C MET A 34 -4.19 -10.80 3.94
N GLY A 35 -3.11 -10.68 3.16
CA GLY A 35 -2.06 -9.68 3.38
C GLY A 35 -0.84 -10.24 4.12
N ALA A 36 0.07 -9.34 4.52
CA ALA A 36 1.37 -9.63 5.15
C ALA A 36 2.27 -10.66 4.41
N ALA A 37 1.98 -10.94 3.14
CA ALA A 37 2.82 -11.78 2.30
C ALA A 37 3.80 -10.91 1.50
N ARG A 38 5.02 -11.42 1.28
CA ARG A 38 5.99 -10.79 0.38
C ARG A 38 5.54 -10.98 -1.07
N VAL A 39 5.09 -9.90 -1.69
CA VAL A 39 4.66 -9.87 -3.11
C VAL A 39 5.66 -9.05 -3.92
N THR A 40 5.83 -9.41 -5.20
CA THR A 40 6.68 -8.66 -6.13
C THR A 40 5.87 -8.26 -7.36
N THR A 41 5.87 -6.97 -7.69
CA THR A 41 5.36 -6.47 -8.97
C THR A 41 6.53 -6.47 -9.95
N GLN A 42 6.38 -7.17 -11.07
CA GLN A 42 7.45 -7.34 -12.04
C GLN A 42 7.33 -6.32 -13.18
N ASN A 43 8.47 -5.97 -13.79
CA ASN A 43 8.57 -5.14 -15.00
C ASN A 43 7.97 -3.73 -14.86
N LEU A 44 8.12 -3.11 -13.69
CA LEU A 44 7.82 -1.69 -13.51
C LEU A 44 8.88 -0.84 -14.23
N GLU A 45 8.44 0.28 -14.80
CA GLU A 45 9.28 1.22 -15.53
C GLU A 45 9.78 2.31 -14.57
N ILE A 46 11.08 2.60 -14.64
CA ILE A 46 11.69 3.75 -13.96
C ILE A 46 11.64 4.92 -14.96
N VAL A 47 10.94 5.99 -14.59
CA VAL A 47 10.72 7.15 -15.47
C VAL A 47 11.84 8.17 -15.33
N ALA A 48 12.30 8.38 -14.10
CA ALA A 48 13.37 9.31 -13.79
C ALA A 48 14.08 8.88 -12.50
N THR A 49 15.34 9.29 -12.41
CA THR A 49 16.16 9.15 -11.20
C THR A 49 16.63 10.53 -10.81
N ASP A 50 16.40 10.91 -9.55
CA ASP A 50 16.97 12.11 -8.95
C ASP A 50 18.18 11.67 -8.12
N VAL A 51 19.37 11.95 -8.65
CA VAL A 51 20.65 11.52 -8.06
C VAL A 51 20.98 12.31 -6.80
N GLU A 52 20.62 13.60 -6.76
CA GLU A 52 20.93 14.49 -5.64
C GLU A 52 20.15 14.10 -4.39
N ARG A 53 18.86 13.76 -4.57
CA ARG A 53 17.98 13.34 -3.47
C ARG A 53 17.95 11.83 -3.25
N GLY A 54 18.58 11.06 -4.14
CA GLY A 54 18.55 9.60 -4.12
C GLY A 54 17.15 9.00 -4.33
N LEU A 55 16.31 9.63 -5.16
CA LEU A 55 14.93 9.21 -5.40
C LEU A 55 14.79 8.47 -6.74
N LEU A 56 13.94 7.44 -6.73
CA LEU A 56 13.55 6.69 -7.93
C LEU A 56 12.07 6.92 -8.22
N LEU A 57 11.77 7.44 -9.42
CA LEU A 57 10.40 7.66 -9.87
C LEU A 57 9.94 6.45 -10.67
N VAL A 58 9.08 5.63 -10.04
CA VAL A 58 8.55 4.41 -10.64
C VAL A 58 7.15 4.65 -11.18
N LYS A 59 6.90 4.21 -12.41
CA LYS A 59 5.57 4.22 -13.02
C LYS A 59 4.79 2.99 -12.62
N GLY A 60 3.80 3.19 -11.75
CA GLY A 60 2.86 2.15 -11.33
C GLY A 60 2.76 2.04 -9.81
N ALA A 61 2.17 0.93 -9.36
CA ALA A 61 1.93 0.68 -7.94
C ALA A 61 3.02 -0.22 -7.34
N VAL A 62 3.54 0.19 -6.19
CA VAL A 62 4.45 -0.60 -5.35
C VAL A 62 3.65 -1.30 -4.26
N PRO A 63 3.83 -2.62 -4.05
CA PRO A 63 3.09 -3.34 -3.03
C PRO A 63 3.55 -2.92 -1.63
N GLY A 64 2.61 -2.55 -0.78
CA GLY A 64 2.86 -2.16 0.61
C GLY A 64 2.32 -0.77 0.93
N SER A 65 2.48 -0.37 2.20
CA SER A 65 2.16 0.98 2.66
C SER A 65 3.33 1.94 2.41
N LYS A 66 3.03 3.25 2.40
CA LYS A 66 4.06 4.30 2.35
C LYS A 66 5.05 4.13 3.51
N GLY A 67 6.35 4.31 3.22
CA GLY A 67 7.43 4.19 4.20
C GLY A 67 7.87 2.76 4.53
N GLY A 68 7.27 1.74 3.89
CA GLY A 68 7.73 0.36 3.99
C GLY A 68 9.04 0.12 3.24
N TRP A 69 9.80 -0.87 3.69
CA TRP A 69 11.00 -1.33 3.00
C TRP A 69 10.64 -2.11 1.73
N VAL A 70 11.29 -1.76 0.63
CA VAL A 70 11.09 -2.42 -0.67
C VAL A 70 12.42 -2.91 -1.19
N LEU A 71 12.41 -4.10 -1.78
CA LEU A 71 13.57 -4.68 -2.44
C LEU A 71 13.43 -4.46 -3.94
N VAL A 72 14.32 -3.64 -4.51
CA VAL A 72 14.40 -3.35 -5.95
C VAL A 72 15.48 -4.24 -6.56
N ARG A 73 15.17 -4.84 -7.71
CA ARG A 73 16.07 -5.69 -8.50
C ARG A 73 15.81 -5.44 -9.98
N ASP A 74 16.82 -5.73 -10.79
CA ASP A 74 16.70 -5.69 -12.24
C ASP A 74 15.61 -6.65 -12.74
N ALA A 75 14.96 -6.25 -13.83
CA ALA A 75 13.86 -7.00 -14.41
C ALA A 75 14.37 -8.26 -15.11
N VAL A 76 13.98 -9.44 -14.61
CA VAL A 76 14.38 -10.73 -15.20
C VAL A 76 13.79 -10.95 -16.60
N LYS A 77 12.61 -10.38 -16.88
CA LYS A 77 11.86 -10.63 -18.12
C LYS A 77 12.14 -9.62 -19.24
N LYS A 78 12.88 -8.54 -18.96
CA LYS A 78 13.29 -7.54 -19.96
C LYS A 78 14.82 -7.52 -20.01
N ALA A 79 15.36 -7.34 -21.21
CA ALA A 79 16.79 -7.12 -21.34
C ALA A 79 17.19 -5.83 -20.62
N VAL A 80 18.34 -5.87 -19.96
CA VAL A 80 18.99 -4.68 -19.42
C VAL A 80 19.40 -3.81 -20.62
N PRO A 81 19.19 -2.49 -20.58
CA PRO A 81 19.68 -1.61 -21.65
C PRO A 81 21.20 -1.72 -21.77
N GLU A 82 21.72 -1.62 -23.00
CA GLU A 82 23.17 -1.81 -23.27
C GLU A 82 24.04 -0.73 -22.60
N ASP A 83 23.46 0.44 -22.34
CA ASP A 83 24.14 1.58 -21.72
C ASP A 83 24.21 1.51 -20.18
N ALA A 84 23.71 0.42 -19.56
CA ALA A 84 23.71 0.29 -18.11
C ALA A 84 25.11 -0.05 -17.56
N PRO A 85 25.61 0.67 -16.53
CA PRO A 85 26.91 0.38 -15.93
C PRO A 85 26.86 -0.91 -15.10
N PHE A 86 27.70 -1.90 -15.45
CA PHE A 86 27.92 -3.11 -14.67
C PHE A 86 29.29 -3.03 -13.97
N PRO A 87 29.42 -3.33 -12.67
CA PRO A 87 28.43 -3.91 -11.76
C PRO A 87 27.54 -2.91 -10.99
N ALA A 88 27.93 -1.63 -10.90
CA ALA A 88 27.13 -0.56 -10.29
C ALA A 88 27.62 0.81 -10.74
N SER A 89 26.72 1.79 -10.86
CA SER A 89 27.10 3.21 -10.87
C SER A 89 27.38 3.67 -9.43
N LEU A 90 28.65 3.87 -9.09
CA LEU A 90 29.04 4.39 -7.78
C LEU A 90 29.02 5.92 -7.84
N HIS A 91 28.20 6.55 -6.99
CA HIS A 91 28.30 7.97 -6.73
C HIS A 91 29.38 8.19 -5.66
N VAL A 92 30.45 8.91 -6.03
CA VAL A 92 31.47 9.33 -5.08
C VAL A 92 30.88 10.41 -4.19
N ALA A 93 31.00 10.25 -2.87
CA ALA A 93 30.38 11.11 -1.85
C ALA A 93 30.90 12.57 -1.79
N ASN A 94 31.58 13.06 -2.83
CA ASN A 94 32.29 14.34 -2.82
C ASN A 94 31.53 15.52 -3.45
N ASP A 95 30.33 15.31 -3.99
CA ASP A 95 29.47 16.40 -4.48
C ASP A 95 28.24 16.57 -3.57
N VAL A 96 28.47 16.81 -2.28
CA VAL A 96 27.49 17.49 -1.43
C VAL A 96 27.77 18.99 -1.53
N GLY A 97 27.53 19.55 -2.72
CA GLY A 97 27.36 20.98 -2.90
C GLY A 97 25.96 21.35 -2.43
N GLY A 98 25.86 22.01 -1.28
CA GLY A 98 24.59 22.43 -0.69
C GLY A 98 23.96 23.67 -1.33
N ALA A 99 22.70 23.90 -0.93
CA ALA A 99 21.82 25.04 -1.21
C ALA A 99 21.35 25.13 -2.67
N ASP A 100 20.05 25.03 -2.99
CA ASP A 100 19.00 25.97 -2.58
C ASP A 100 17.57 25.41 -2.58
N ALA A 101 16.71 26.12 -1.85
CA ALA A 101 15.24 26.13 -1.84
C ALA A 101 14.49 25.12 -0.94
N ALA A 102 14.48 25.47 0.35
CA ALA A 102 13.28 25.35 1.17
C ALA A 102 12.20 26.35 0.68
N ALA A 103 11.05 25.82 0.28
CA ALA A 103 9.68 26.40 0.24
C ALA A 103 8.84 25.40 -0.58
N ASP A 104 7.80 24.72 -0.14
CA ASP A 104 6.79 25.01 0.88
C ASP A 104 6.05 23.69 1.14
N VAL A 105 6.20 23.08 2.33
CA VAL A 105 5.19 22.14 2.85
C VAL A 105 5.12 22.36 4.35
N ALA A 106 4.20 23.23 4.75
CA ALA A 106 3.84 23.49 6.13
C ALA A 106 3.72 22.18 6.94
N PRO A 107 4.38 22.08 8.12
CA PRO A 107 4.10 21.00 9.05
C PRO A 107 2.69 21.21 9.62
N ALA A 108 1.82 20.22 9.44
CA ALA A 108 0.52 20.20 10.09
C ALA A 108 0.73 20.16 11.61
N GLU A 109 0.53 21.32 12.23
CA GLU A 109 0.46 21.47 13.67
C GLU A 109 -0.76 20.74 14.23
N ILE A 110 -0.48 20.17 15.39
CA ILE A 110 -1.36 19.53 16.32
C ILE A 110 -2.24 20.64 16.90
N VAL A 111 -3.54 20.63 16.64
CA VAL A 111 -4.50 21.44 17.40
C VAL A 111 -5.59 20.52 17.91
N ALA A 112 -5.38 20.04 19.12
CA ALA A 112 -6.46 19.76 20.05
C ALA A 112 -6.97 21.12 20.54
N ASP A 113 -8.22 21.47 20.23
CA ASP A 113 -9.00 22.37 21.09
C ASP A 113 -10.52 22.27 20.78
N GLN A 114 -11.31 22.05 21.84
CA GLN A 114 -12.71 22.46 22.07
C GLN A 114 -13.84 21.80 21.25
N THR A 115 -14.33 20.66 21.76
CA THR A 115 -15.79 20.52 21.99
C THR A 115 -15.99 20.25 23.48
N ALA A 116 -15.78 21.30 24.27
CA ALA A 116 -16.21 21.42 25.65
C ALA A 116 -17.05 22.69 25.74
N GLU A 117 -18.16 22.70 25.01
CA GLU A 117 -19.23 23.70 25.13
C GLU A 117 -20.57 22.96 25.01
N GLN A 118 -20.75 21.96 25.88
CA GLN A 118 -22.03 21.29 26.16
C GLN A 118 -22.10 20.97 27.66
N ALA A 119 -22.22 22.01 28.49
CA ALA A 119 -22.84 21.94 29.81
C ALA A 119 -23.09 23.37 30.34
N ALA A 120 -24.35 23.66 30.67
CA ALA A 120 -24.90 24.90 31.23
C ALA A 120 -24.89 26.08 30.25
N GLU A 121 -26.02 26.59 29.74
CA GLU A 121 -27.10 27.18 30.53
C GLU A 121 -28.28 27.53 29.60
N GLU A 122 -29.33 26.69 29.53
CA GLU A 122 -30.73 27.14 29.40
C GLU A 122 -31.69 25.95 29.46
N LYS A 123 -32.79 26.15 30.21
CA LYS A 123 -33.91 25.23 30.49
C LYS A 123 -33.72 24.27 31.67
N GLY A 124 -33.65 24.87 32.85
CA GLY A 124 -34.71 24.56 33.81
C GLY A 124 -36.02 25.16 33.29
N GLN A 125 -36.98 24.31 32.94
CA GLN A 125 -38.40 24.68 32.94
C GLN A 125 -39.24 23.42 33.15
N ASP A 126 -39.56 23.20 34.42
CA ASP A 126 -40.86 22.77 34.97
C ASP A 126 -41.86 22.08 34.04
N ALA A 127 -42.11 20.79 34.30
CA ALA A 127 -43.41 20.13 34.51
C ALA A 127 -43.30 18.60 34.30
#